data_AF-A0A8J6WH44-F1
#
_entry.id   AF-A0A8J6WH44-F1
#
_cell.length_a   1.000
_cell.length_b   1.000
_cell.length_c   1.000
_cell.angle_alpha   90.00
_cell.angle_beta   90.00
_cell.angle_gamma   90.00
#
_symmetry.space_group_name_H-M   'P 1'
#
loop_
_entity.id
_entity.type
_entity.pdbx_description
1 polymer ?
#
loop_
_entity_poly.entity_id
_entity_poly.type
_entity_poly.pdbx_seq_one_letter_code
_entity_poly.pdbx_strand_id
1 'polypeptide(L)'
;MPDNKSQGVEELRARLLSIVDVIVKYAEQDSEFLTQLDEVLSLGDSGGFGKTSRRRKKIKFNAVDYLSSHSSEQLKNYLLEQDEADLVQIAKQEGLKNLSKKLSKEETVDKIVDYIQKTLYQGSSFLKENSVSVPGNDKEDQFELN
;
A
#
# COMPACT_ATOMS: atom_id res chain seq x y z
N MET A 1 -42.12 5.17 30.51
CA MET A 1 -41.62 4.94 29.15
C MET A 1 -40.11 5.01 29.24
N PRO A 2 -39.37 3.88 29.19
CA PRO A 2 -37.92 3.91 29.30
C PRO A 2 -37.34 4.54 28.03
N ASP A 3 -36.39 5.45 28.21
CA ASP A 3 -35.80 6.23 27.12
C ASP A 3 -35.02 5.32 26.18
N ASN A 4 -35.49 5.20 24.94
CA ASN A 4 -34.91 4.41 23.85
C ASN A 4 -33.41 4.73 23.59
N LYS A 5 -32.93 5.89 24.07
CA LYS A 5 -31.51 6.29 24.06
C LYS A 5 -30.64 5.49 25.03
N SER A 6 -31.17 5.11 26.20
CA SER A 6 -30.42 4.33 27.20
C SER A 6 -30.16 2.90 26.72
N GLN A 7 -31.13 2.31 26.01
CA GLN A 7 -31.03 0.95 25.49
C GLN A 7 -29.98 0.82 24.38
N GLY A 8 -29.92 1.79 23.46
CA GLY A 8 -28.87 1.83 22.42
C GLY A 8 -27.46 2.05 22.97
N VAL A 9 -27.31 2.78 24.07
CA VAL A 9 -26.01 2.96 24.74
C VAL A 9 -25.56 1.69 25.45
N GLU A 10 -26.47 0.98 26.12
CA GLU A 10 -26.15 -0.32 26.75
C GLU A 10 -25.84 -1.41 25.71
N GLU A 11 -26.54 -1.43 24.57
CA GLU A 11 -26.21 -2.33 23.46
C GLU A 11 -24.84 -2.02 22.84
N LEU A 12 -24.52 -0.74 22.66
CA LEU A 12 -23.20 -0.32 22.19
C LEU A 12 -22.10 -0.74 23.18
N ARG A 13 -22.34 -0.55 24.48
CA ARG A 13 -21.41 -0.94 25.55
C ARG A 13 -21.17 -2.45 25.54
N ALA A 14 -22.21 -3.26 25.42
CA ALA A 14 -22.09 -4.71 25.35
C ALA A 14 -21.27 -5.17 24.13
N ARG A 15 -21.48 -4.53 22.97
CA ARG A 15 -20.70 -4.83 21.75
C ARG A 15 -19.24 -4.45 21.88
N LEU A 16 -18.94 -3.29 22.46
CA LEU A 16 -17.55 -2.85 22.68
C LEU A 16 -16.80 -3.79 23.63
N LEU A 17 -17.44 -4.22 24.73
CA LEU A 17 -16.86 -5.19 25.65
C LEU A 17 -16.57 -6.54 24.96
N SER A 18 -17.51 -7.04 24.16
CA SER A 18 -17.32 -8.28 23.39
C SER A 18 -16.13 -8.20 22.43
N ILE A 19 -15.95 -7.06 21.74
CA ILE A 19 -14.81 -6.84 20.85
C ILE A 19 -13.49 -6.84 21.62
N VAL A 20 -13.44 -6.16 22.76
CA VAL A 20 -12.24 -6.12 23.61
C VAL A 20 -11.88 -7.51 24.12
N ASP A 21 -12.86 -8.30 24.58
CA ASP A 21 -12.64 -9.67 25.04
C ASP A 21 -12.07 -10.57 23.94
N VAL A 22 -12.55 -10.43 22.70
CA VAL A 22 -12.03 -11.20 21.55
C VAL A 22 -10.58 -10.82 21.26
N ILE A 23 -10.26 -9.52 21.28
CA ILE A 23 -8.90 -9.02 21.05
C ILE A 23 -7.94 -9.54 22.12
N VAL A 24 -8.33 -9.49 23.40
CA VAL A 24 -7.50 -10.00 24.50
C VAL A 24 -7.25 -11.50 24.35
N LYS A 25 -8.28 -12.30 24.07
CA LYS A 25 -8.12 -13.75 23.87
C LYS A 25 -7.19 -14.09 22.69
N TYR A 26 -7.27 -13.33 21.60
CA TYR A 26 -6.38 -13.52 20.46
C TYR A 26 -4.93 -13.12 20.80
N ALA A 27 -4.75 -12.04 21.56
CA ALA A 27 -3.42 -11.60 22.00
C ALA A 27 -2.76 -12.56 23.00
N GLU A 28 -3.54 -13.29 23.80
CA GLU A 28 -3.02 -14.36 24.66
C GLU A 28 -2.57 -15.60 23.88
N GLN A 29 -3.17 -15.84 22.71
CA GLN A 29 -2.87 -17.02 21.87
C GLN A 29 -1.79 -16.76 20.83
N ASP A 30 -1.60 -15.51 20.42
CA ASP A 30 -0.70 -15.11 19.35
C ASP A 30 0.18 -13.91 19.77
N SER A 31 1.47 -14.21 19.99
CA SER A 31 2.48 -13.22 20.37
C SER A 31 2.80 -12.21 19.26
N GLU A 32 2.64 -12.61 17.99
CA GLU A 32 2.86 -11.71 16.85
C GLU A 32 1.72 -10.70 16.77
N PHE A 33 0.47 -11.16 16.94
CA PHE A 33 -0.70 -10.29 17.05
C PHE A 33 -0.60 -9.33 18.23
N LEU A 34 -0.15 -9.78 19.41
CA LEU A 34 0.07 -8.91 20.57
C LEU A 34 1.10 -7.80 20.26
N THR A 35 2.19 -8.14 19.57
CA THR A 35 3.23 -7.17 19.20
C THR A 35 2.68 -6.12 18.21
N GLN A 36 1.93 -6.55 17.21
CA GLN A 36 1.27 -5.65 16.26
C GLN A 36 0.21 -4.76 16.93
N LEU A 37 -0.54 -5.31 17.89
CA LEU A 37 -1.53 -4.58 18.66
C LEU A 37 -0.86 -3.48 19.52
N ASP A 38 0.27 -3.78 20.15
CA ASP A 38 1.05 -2.82 20.93
C ASP A 38 1.62 -1.70 20.04
N GLU A 39 2.08 -2.01 18.83
CA GLU A 39 2.48 -1.00 17.83
C GLU A 39 1.31 -0.09 17.44
N VAL A 40 0.11 -0.63 17.24
CA VAL A 40 -1.08 0.17 16.88
C VAL A 40 -1.55 1.04 18.05
N LEU A 41 -1.52 0.52 19.28
CA LEU A 41 -1.93 1.25 20.47
C LEU A 41 -0.93 2.35 20.83
N SER A 42 0.37 2.09 20.69
CA SER A 42 1.43 3.08 20.88
C SER A 42 1.42 4.19 19.83
N LEU A 43 0.93 3.92 18.61
CA LEU A 43 0.64 4.96 17.62
C LEU A 43 -0.51 5.88 18.08
N GLY A 44 -1.50 5.35 18.80
CA GLY A 44 -2.62 6.09 19.39
C GLY A 44 -2.26 6.90 20.64
N ASP A 45 -1.30 6.42 21.44
CA ASP A 45 -0.84 7.08 22.68
C ASP A 45 0.16 8.22 22.43
N SER A 46 0.57 8.42 21.17
CA SER A 46 1.30 9.61 20.72
C SER A 46 0.38 10.84 20.60
N GLY A 47 -0.27 11.20 21.71
CA GLY A 47 -1.08 12.40 21.96
C GLY A 47 -0.28 13.71 21.93
N GLY A 48 0.64 13.86 20.98
CA GLY A 48 1.22 15.14 20.59
C GLY A 48 0.27 15.90 19.66
N PHE A 49 -0.91 16.29 20.14
CA PHE A 49 -1.87 17.16 19.43
C PHE A 49 -1.37 18.61 19.24
N GLY A 50 -0.07 18.87 19.40
CA GLY A 50 0.47 20.21 19.56
C GLY A 50 1.86 20.40 19.00
N LYS A 51 2.19 19.84 17.82
CA LYS A 51 3.19 20.45 16.95
C LYS A 51 2.72 20.31 15.52
N THR A 52 2.36 21.44 14.93
CA THR A 52 2.25 21.65 13.48
C THR A 52 3.62 21.39 12.82
N SER A 53 4.06 20.14 12.81
CA SER A 53 4.89 19.68 11.71
C SER A 53 3.92 19.52 10.55
N ARG A 54 4.17 20.23 9.45
CA ARG A 54 3.53 19.92 8.17
C ARG A 54 3.91 18.48 7.82
N ARG A 55 3.21 17.49 8.37
CA ARG A 55 3.24 16.11 7.89
C ARG A 55 2.68 16.22 6.47
N ARG A 56 3.60 16.33 5.50
CA ARG A 56 3.28 16.17 4.08
C ARG A 56 2.45 14.89 3.98
N LYS A 57 1.32 14.98 3.29
CA LYS A 57 0.44 13.83 3.06
C LYS A 57 1.34 12.67 2.64
N LYS A 58 1.28 11.54 3.36
CA LYS A 58 2.01 10.33 2.98
C LYS A 58 1.56 10.01 1.56
N ILE A 59 2.45 10.20 0.58
CA ILE A 59 2.14 9.97 -0.82
C ILE A 59 1.81 8.49 -0.93
N LYS A 60 0.54 8.16 -1.19
CA LYS A 60 0.11 6.80 -1.54
C LYS A 60 0.34 6.61 -3.03
N PHE A 61 1.60 6.61 -3.45
CA PHE A 61 1.95 6.26 -4.81
C PHE A 61 2.38 4.81 -4.83
N ASN A 62 1.83 4.02 -5.74
CA ASN A 62 2.26 2.67 -6.02
C ASN A 62 2.42 2.57 -7.54
N ALA A 63 3.66 2.40 -7.98
CA ALA A 63 3.98 2.34 -9.39
C ALA A 63 3.29 1.18 -10.15
N VAL A 64 3.12 0.04 -9.48
CA VAL A 64 2.48 -1.15 -10.05
C VAL A 64 0.98 -0.91 -10.26
N ASP A 65 0.30 -0.41 -9.23
CA ASP A 65 -1.12 -0.07 -9.33
C ASP A 65 -1.35 1.00 -10.39
N TYR A 66 -0.47 2.00 -10.48
CA TYR A 66 -0.62 3.07 -11.45
C TYR A 66 -0.47 2.56 -12.89
N LEU A 67 0.58 1.77 -13.18
CA LEU A 67 0.82 1.21 -14.51
C LEU A 67 -0.18 0.11 -14.90
N SER A 68 -0.82 -0.56 -13.94
CA SER A 68 -1.93 -1.48 -14.24
C SER A 68 -3.13 -0.78 -14.87
N SER A 69 -3.31 0.51 -14.55
CA SER A 69 -4.48 1.31 -14.94
C SER A 69 -4.15 2.41 -15.96
N HIS A 70 -2.87 2.67 -16.23
CA HIS A 70 -2.40 3.79 -17.06
C HIS A 70 -1.17 3.42 -17.89
N SER A 71 -0.94 4.13 -18.99
CA SER A 71 0.25 3.96 -19.82
C SER A 71 1.51 4.54 -19.17
N SER A 72 2.69 4.13 -19.64
CA SER A 72 3.96 4.69 -19.18
C SER A 72 4.11 6.19 -19.46
N GLU A 73 3.49 6.70 -20.53
CA GLU A 73 3.48 8.14 -20.81
C GLU A 73 2.63 8.90 -19.78
N GLN A 74 1.50 8.33 -19.37
CA GLN A 74 0.66 8.90 -18.32
C GLN A 74 1.35 8.89 -16.95
N LEU A 75 2.15 7.87 -16.66
CA LEU A 75 3.01 7.83 -15.48
C LEU A 75 4.04 8.97 -15.50
N LYS A 76 4.70 9.17 -16.65
CA LYS A 76 5.68 10.25 -16.82
C LYS A 76 5.04 11.62 -16.61
N ASN A 77 3.88 11.86 -17.22
CA ASN A 77 3.15 13.13 -17.07
C ASN A 77 2.72 13.39 -15.63
N TYR A 78 2.18 12.36 -14.95
CA TYR A 78 1.81 12.45 -13.54
C TYR A 78 2.99 12.83 -12.64
N LEU A 79 4.15 12.22 -12.87
CA LEU A 79 5.37 12.51 -12.12
C LEU A 79 5.91 13.92 -12.43
N LEU A 80 5.81 14.39 -13.68
CA LEU A 80 6.18 15.76 -14.05
C LEU A 80 5.32 16.83 -13.37
N GLU A 81 4.09 16.50 -12.99
CA GLU A 81 3.20 17.40 -12.24
C GLU A 81 3.53 17.47 -10.73
N GLN A 82 4.27 16.49 -10.19
CA GLN A 82 4.60 16.45 -8.77
C GLN A 82 5.71 17.45 -8.41
N ASP A 83 5.74 17.87 -7.15
CA ASP A 83 6.84 18.66 -6.60
C ASP A 83 8.13 17.83 -6.50
N GLU A 84 9.30 18.47 -6.59
CA GLU A 84 10.59 17.77 -6.46
C GLU A 84 10.74 17.01 -5.14
N ALA A 85 10.18 17.59 -4.06
CA ALA A 85 10.13 16.96 -2.76
C ALA A 85 9.36 15.63 -2.76
N ASP A 86 8.29 15.58 -3.55
CA ASP A 86 7.38 14.46 -3.64
C ASP A 86 7.97 13.39 -4.57
N LEU A 87 8.64 13.80 -5.66
CA LEU A 87 9.45 12.91 -6.51
C LEU A 87 10.54 12.16 -5.73
N VAL A 88 11.25 12.86 -4.84
CA VAL A 88 12.27 12.23 -3.98
C VAL A 88 11.65 11.23 -3.01
N GLN A 89 10.44 11.50 -2.51
CA GLN A 89 9.72 10.55 -1.64
C GLN A 89 9.23 9.33 -2.42
N ILE A 90 8.64 9.53 -3.59
CA ILE A 90 8.20 8.47 -4.51
C ILE A 90 9.37 7.57 -4.87
N ALA A 91 10.49 8.15 -5.30
CA ALA A 91 11.69 7.38 -5.63
C ALA A 91 12.18 6.52 -4.46
N LYS A 92 12.24 7.09 -3.25
CA LYS A 92 12.65 6.33 -2.06
C LYS A 92 11.68 5.19 -1.73
N GLN A 93 10.39 5.44 -1.89
CA GLN A 93 9.35 4.45 -1.63
C GLN A 93 9.44 3.27 -2.61
N GLU A 94 9.66 3.55 -3.89
CA GLU A 94 9.82 2.53 -4.93
C GLU A 94 11.19 1.83 -4.88
N GLY A 95 12.13 2.26 -4.03
CA GLY A 95 13.41 1.59 -3.82
C GLY A 95 14.62 2.27 -4.48
N LEU A 96 14.45 3.39 -5.17
CA LEU A 96 15.53 4.25 -5.65
C LEU A 96 16.16 5.03 -4.49
N LYS A 97 17.20 4.45 -3.88
CA LYS A 97 17.88 5.04 -2.70
C LYS A 97 18.95 6.09 -3.04
N ASN A 98 19.38 6.22 -4.30
CA ASN A 98 20.53 7.05 -4.71
C ASN A 98 20.23 8.02 -5.86
N LEU A 99 19.18 8.85 -5.74
CA LEU A 99 19.02 9.99 -6.64
C LEU A 99 20.11 11.03 -6.35
N SER A 100 20.96 11.30 -7.36
CA SER A 100 21.98 12.34 -7.26
C SER A 100 21.30 13.71 -7.07
N LYS A 101 21.78 14.50 -6.10
CA LYS A 101 21.26 15.85 -5.80
C LYS A 101 21.41 16.87 -6.93
N LYS A 102 22.00 16.49 -8.07
CA LYS A 102 22.26 17.37 -9.22
C LYS A 102 21.38 17.08 -10.44
N LEU A 103 20.43 16.16 -10.34
CA LEU A 103 19.59 15.80 -11.48
C LEU A 103 18.49 16.84 -11.69
N SER A 104 18.15 17.10 -12.95
CA SER A 104 16.97 17.89 -13.28
C SER A 104 15.69 17.14 -12.87
N LYS A 105 14.57 17.87 -12.80
CA LYS A 105 13.26 17.28 -12.54
C LYS A 105 12.93 16.19 -13.57
N GLU A 106 13.15 16.48 -14.85
CA GLU A 106 12.90 15.56 -15.96
C GLU A 106 13.77 14.30 -15.86
N GLU A 107 15.08 14.47 -15.59
CA GLU A 107 16.00 13.34 -15.40
C GLU A 107 15.62 12.46 -14.19
N THR A 108 15.07 13.08 -13.15
CA THR A 108 14.58 12.38 -11.96
C THR A 108 13.35 11.55 -12.29
N VAL A 109 12.39 12.13 -13.03
CA VAL A 109 11.21 11.42 -13.51
C VAL A 109 11.59 10.24 -14.39
N ASP A 110 12.48 10.46 -15.38
CA ASP A 110 12.91 9.40 -16.28
C ASP A 110 13.56 8.23 -15.53
N LYS A 111 14.39 8.51 -14.51
CA LYS A 111 14.98 7.47 -13.66
C LYS A 111 13.95 6.70 -12.84
N ILE A 112 12.90 7.37 -12.35
CA ILE A 112 11.81 6.71 -11.64
C ILE A 112 11.06 5.77 -12.58
N VAL A 113 10.68 6.25 -13.76
CA VAL A 113 9.98 5.46 -14.78
C VAL A 113 10.81 4.26 -15.23
N ASP A 114 12.08 4.47 -15.58
CA ASP A 114 13.00 3.41 -16.00
C ASP A 114 13.15 2.32 -14.94
N TYR A 115 13.27 2.72 -13.68
CA TYR A 115 13.42 1.77 -12.57
C TYR A 115 12.16 0.93 -12.38
N ILE A 116 11.00 1.58 -12.39
CA ILE A 116 9.70 0.91 -12.27
C ILE A 116 9.52 -0.09 -13.41
N GLN A 117 9.77 0.31 -14.65
CA GLN A 117 9.66 -0.57 -15.81
C GLN A 117 10.62 -1.77 -15.71
N LYS A 118 11.88 -1.55 -15.31
CA LYS A 118 12.85 -2.64 -15.09
C LYS A 118 12.38 -3.59 -14.00
N THR A 119 11.86 -3.07 -12.89
CA THR A 119 11.37 -3.86 -11.77
C THR A 119 10.15 -4.70 -12.17
N LEU A 120 9.21 -4.12 -12.90
CA LEU A 120 8.07 -4.83 -13.46
C LEU A 120 8.49 -5.91 -14.47
N TYR A 121 9.42 -5.58 -15.37
CA TYR A 121 9.95 -6.54 -16.32
C TYR A 121 10.60 -7.73 -15.60
N GLN A 122 11.48 -7.46 -14.63
CA GLN A 122 12.11 -8.51 -13.81
C GLN A 122 11.08 -9.36 -13.07
N GLY A 123 10.06 -8.74 -12.46
CA GLY A 123 8.97 -9.46 -11.80
C GLY A 123 8.18 -10.34 -12.78
N SER A 124 7.86 -9.82 -13.96
CA SER A 124 7.13 -10.57 -15.00
C SER A 124 7.94 -11.72 -15.58
N SER A 125 9.25 -11.53 -15.79
CA SER A 125 10.17 -12.58 -16.24
C SER A 125 10.34 -13.64 -15.17
N PHE A 126 10.45 -13.26 -13.90
CA PHE A 126 10.48 -14.19 -12.77
C PHE A 126 9.21 -15.05 -12.71
N LEU A 127 8.02 -14.47 -12.93
CA LEU A 127 6.76 -15.22 -12.96
C LEU A 127 6.66 -16.17 -14.17
N LYS A 128 7.25 -15.80 -15.32
CA LYS A 128 7.32 -16.67 -16.50
C LYS A 128 8.33 -17.81 -16.31
N GLU A 129 9.50 -17.53 -15.73
CA GLU A 129 10.53 -18.53 -15.44
C GLU A 129 10.10 -19.49 -14.32
N ASN A 130 9.46 -18.97 -13.28
CA ASN A 130 8.82 -19.76 -12.22
C ASN A 130 7.36 -20.02 -12.54
N SER A 131 7.07 -20.43 -13.78
CA SER A 131 5.79 -21.04 -14.12
C SER A 131 5.57 -22.25 -13.19
N VAL A 132 5.03 -21.97 -12.01
CA VAL A 132 4.11 -22.85 -11.31
C VAL A 132 3.09 -23.21 -12.37
N SER A 133 3.12 -24.47 -12.81
CA SER A 133 2.06 -25.07 -13.59
C SER A 133 0.77 -24.75 -12.84
N VAL A 134 -0.03 -23.81 -13.34
CA VAL A 134 -1.40 -23.67 -12.89
C VAL A 134 -2.06 -24.99 -13.34
N PRO A 135 -2.49 -25.88 -12.43
CA PRO A 135 -3.20 -27.06 -12.87
C PRO A 135 -4.55 -26.59 -13.42
N GLY A 136 -4.71 -26.71 -14.73
CA GLY A 136 -5.99 -26.55 -15.42
C GLY A 136 -6.17 -25.23 -16.14
N ASN A 137 -5.65 -25.14 -17.36
CA ASN A 137 -6.51 -24.73 -18.48
C ASN A 137 -6.03 -25.33 -19.81
N ASP A 138 -5.88 -26.65 -19.87
CA ASP A 138 -5.80 -27.40 -21.13
C ASP A 138 -7.21 -27.57 -21.70
N LYS A 139 -7.76 -26.47 -22.22
CA LYS A 139 -8.94 -26.40 -23.11
C LYS A 139 -8.78 -25.09 -23.90
N GLU A 140 -8.62 -25.02 -25.21
CA GLU A 140 -8.90 -25.93 -26.32
C GLU A 140 -7.97 -25.52 -27.47
N ASP A 141 -7.06 -26.41 -27.87
CA ASP A 141 -6.60 -26.47 -29.26
C ASP A 141 -7.70 -27.16 -30.05
N GLN A 142 -8.62 -26.41 -30.67
CA GLN A 142 -9.34 -26.81 -31.89
C GLN A 142 -9.80 -25.57 -32.67
N PHE A 143 -8.89 -24.93 -33.40
CA PHE A 143 -9.24 -24.25 -34.64
C PHE A 143 -8.99 -25.22 -35.80
N GLU A 144 -9.97 -26.07 -36.09
CA GLU A 144 -10.05 -26.69 -37.41
C GLU A 144 -10.47 -25.62 -38.41
N LEU A 145 -9.55 -25.29 -39.33
CA LEU A 145 -9.83 -24.62 -40.58
C LEU A 145 -10.68 -25.56 -41.46
N ASN A 146 -11.90 -25.14 -41.80
CA ASN A 146 -12.56 -25.48 -43.05
C ASN A 146 -13.34 -24.26 -43.55
#